data_AF-A0A355XSL1-F1
#
_entry.id   AF-A0A355XSL1-F1
#
_cell.length_a   1.000
_cell.length_b   1.000
_cell.length_c   1.000
_cell.angle_alpha   90.00
_cell.angle_beta   90.00
_cell.angle_gamma   90.00
#
_symmetry.space_group_name_H-M   'P 1'
#
loop_
_entity.id
_entity.type
_entity.pdbx_description
1 polymer ?
#
loop_
_entity_poly.entity_id
_entity_poly.type
_entity_poly.pdbx_seq_one_letter_code
_entity_poly.pdbx_strand_id
1 'polypeptide(L)'
;GMGTDAYTSFTTLRTMFGRGDKADRILFSFHGLNSEQANADFERQYKAAINRNHGAAPDDEDATWLWNRFTQNLQMNTGMSIIRLALWIVGLFTLLSGIVGVSNIMLI
;
A
#
# COMPACT_ATOMS: atom_id res chain seq x y z
N GLY A 1 -15.21 16.89 16.25
CA GLY A 1 -15.92 15.85 17.02
C GLY A 1 -15.60 14.52 16.39
N MET A 2 -14.82 13.69 17.08
CA MET A 2 -14.49 12.32 16.68
C MET A 2 -15.33 11.40 17.55
N GLY A 3 -16.15 10.52 16.97
CA GLY A 3 -16.78 9.45 17.75
C GLY A 3 -18.22 9.11 17.41
N THR A 4 -18.55 8.79 16.16
CA THR A 4 -19.75 7.99 15.85
C THR A 4 -19.51 7.04 14.67
N ASP A 5 -18.32 6.42 14.60
CA ASP A 5 -18.13 5.29 13.68
C ASP A 5 -18.57 4.02 14.41
N ALA A 6 -19.60 3.35 13.87
CA ALA A 6 -20.14 2.10 14.40
C ALA A 6 -19.96 0.99 13.36
N TYR A 7 -19.49 -0.17 13.80
CA TYR A 7 -19.25 -1.32 12.94
C TYR A 7 -20.30 -2.40 13.19
N THR A 8 -20.85 -2.95 12.11
CA THR A 8 -21.78 -4.07 12.16
C THR A 8 -21.58 -4.94 10.92
N SER A 9 -22.20 -6.11 10.89
CA SER A 9 -22.15 -6.97 9.71
C SER A 9 -22.85 -6.32 8.51
N PHE A 10 -22.33 -6.52 7.30
CA PHE A 10 -22.91 -5.99 6.08
C PHE A 10 -24.36 -6.46 5.88
N THR A 11 -24.64 -7.74 6.17
CA THR A 11 -25.98 -8.33 5.99
C THR A 11 -27.00 -7.73 6.95
N THR A 12 -26.61 -7.42 8.19
CA THR A 12 -27.45 -6.71 9.16
C THR A 12 -27.77 -5.30 8.67
N LEU A 13 -26.77 -4.52 8.27
CA LEU A 13 -26.95 -3.16 7.77
C LEU A 13 -27.84 -3.12 6.51
N ARG A 14 -27.59 -4.04 5.57
CA ARG A 14 -28.35 -4.17 4.33
C ARG A 14 -29.84 -4.45 4.60
N THR A 15 -30.12 -5.36 5.54
CA THR A 15 -31.49 -5.73 5.92
C THR A 15 -32.19 -4.60 6.67
N MET A 16 -31.52 -4.00 7.67
CA MET A 16 -32.11 -2.95 8.50
C MET A 16 -32.46 -1.69 7.70
N PHE A 17 -31.62 -1.30 6.74
CA PHE A 17 -31.81 -0.08 5.93
C PHE A 17 -32.40 -0.34 4.54
N GLY A 18 -32.83 -1.58 4.24
CA GLY A 18 -33.51 -1.90 2.97
C GLY A 18 -32.68 -1.63 1.71
N ARG A 19 -31.35 -1.79 1.76
CA ARG A 19 -30.45 -1.40 0.66
C ARG A 19 -30.46 -2.33 -0.56
N GLY A 20 -31.27 -3.39 -0.54
CA GLY A 20 -31.31 -4.39 -1.63
C GLY A 20 -29.96 -5.09 -1.79
N ASP A 21 -29.56 -5.43 -3.02
CA ASP A 21 -28.30 -6.11 -3.31
C ASP A 21 -27.24 -5.17 -3.89
N LYS A 22 -26.97 -4.07 -3.17
CA LYS A 22 -25.98 -3.07 -3.56
C LYS A 22 -24.91 -2.92 -2.47
N ALA A 23 -23.67 -2.83 -2.89
CA ALA A 23 -22.53 -2.51 -2.03
C ALA A 23 -21.86 -1.22 -2.52
N ASP A 24 -21.54 -0.32 -1.60
CA ASP A 24 -20.96 0.99 -1.95
C ASP A 24 -19.44 0.88 -2.18
N ARG A 25 -18.73 0.21 -1.26
CA ARG A 25 -17.26 0.08 -1.31
C ARG A 25 -16.83 -1.28 -0.81
N ILE A 26 -16.00 -1.95 -1.60
CA ILE A 26 -15.35 -3.21 -1.23
C ILE A 26 -13.88 -2.90 -0.97
N LEU A 27 -13.38 -3.32 0.19
CA LEU A 27 -11.97 -3.22 0.55
C LEU A 27 -11.42 -4.64 0.65
N PHE A 28 -10.31 -4.90 -0.04
CA PHE A 28 -9.64 -6.18 0.01
C PHE A 28 -8.13 -5.98 -0.07
N SER A 29 -7.39 -6.99 0.37
CA SER A 29 -5.95 -7.08 0.24
C SER A 29 -5.58 -8.21 -0.72
N PHE A 30 -4.46 -8.05 -1.42
CA PHE A 30 -3.89 -9.07 -2.29
C PHE A 30 -2.38 -9.20 -2.00
N HIS A 31 -1.81 -10.32 -2.41
CA HIS A 31 -0.38 -10.62 -2.28
C HIS A 31 0.18 -11.11 -3.61
N GLY A 32 1.50 -11.09 -3.78
CA GLY A 32 2.18 -11.66 -4.94
C GLY A 32 2.42 -10.72 -6.12
N LEU A 33 2.20 -9.41 -5.96
CA LEU A 33 2.59 -8.41 -6.96
C LEU A 33 4.01 -7.91 -6.64
N ASN A 34 4.92 -8.10 -7.59
CA ASN A 34 6.35 -7.83 -7.42
C ASN A 34 6.84 -6.56 -8.16
N SER A 35 5.98 -5.91 -8.94
CA SER A 35 6.33 -4.72 -9.72
C SER A 35 5.13 -3.82 -9.96
N GLU A 36 5.40 -2.55 -10.29
CA GLU A 36 4.36 -1.59 -10.68
C GLU A 36 3.61 -2.06 -11.95
N GLN A 37 4.33 -2.68 -12.89
CA GLN A 37 3.74 -3.24 -14.10
C GLN A 37 2.77 -4.37 -13.79
N ALA A 38 3.17 -5.31 -12.92
CA ALA A 38 2.29 -6.40 -12.48
C ALA A 38 1.04 -5.85 -11.77
N ASN A 39 1.18 -4.74 -11.05
CA ASN A 39 0.06 -4.04 -10.42
C ASN A 39 -0.88 -3.41 -11.45
N ALA A 40 -0.35 -2.69 -12.45
CA ALA A 40 -1.17 -2.10 -13.50
C ALA A 40 -1.94 -3.16 -14.32
N ASP A 41 -1.30 -4.29 -14.62
CA ASP A 41 -1.96 -5.39 -15.35
C ASP A 41 -3.02 -6.07 -14.49
N PHE A 42 -2.77 -6.23 -13.18
CA PHE A 42 -3.77 -6.71 -12.23
C PHE A 42 -5.00 -5.79 -12.17
N GLU A 43 -4.79 -4.47 -12.04
CA GLU A 43 -5.88 -3.49 -12.02
C GLU A 43 -6.73 -3.55 -13.29
N ARG A 44 -6.08 -3.64 -14.46
CA ARG A 44 -6.78 -3.76 -15.75
C ARG A 44 -7.61 -5.02 -15.84
N GLN A 45 -7.04 -6.18 -15.47
CA GLN A 45 -7.76 -7.45 -15.49
C GLN A 45 -8.92 -7.47 -14.49
N TYR A 46 -8.72 -6.91 -13.31
CA TYR A 46 -9.74 -6.80 -12.29
C TYR A 46 -10.92 -5.93 -12.76
N LYS A 47 -10.65 -4.71 -13.24
CA LYS A 47 -11.69 -3.82 -13.79
C LYS A 47 -12.44 -4.48 -14.93
N ALA A 48 -11.73 -5.12 -15.87
CA ALA A 48 -12.36 -5.82 -16.99
C ALA A 48 -13.30 -6.95 -16.54
N ALA A 49 -12.93 -7.71 -15.51
CA ALA A 49 -13.78 -8.78 -14.97
C ALA A 49 -15.04 -8.21 -14.30
N ILE A 50 -14.90 -7.15 -13.51
CA ILE A 50 -16.05 -6.49 -12.85
C ILE A 50 -16.96 -5.83 -13.89
N ASN A 51 -16.41 -5.08 -14.84
CA ASN A 51 -17.20 -4.41 -15.89
C ASN A 51 -18.04 -5.41 -16.69
N ARG A 52 -17.49 -6.57 -17.08
CA ARG A 52 -18.24 -7.63 -17.76
C ARG A 52 -19.43 -8.12 -16.94
N ASN A 53 -19.27 -8.28 -15.63
CA ASN A 53 -20.35 -8.69 -14.73
C ASN A 53 -21.44 -7.62 -14.58
N HIS A 54 -21.12 -6.35 -14.84
CA HIS A 54 -22.05 -5.22 -14.78
C HIS A 54 -22.55 -4.75 -16.15
N GLY A 55 -22.21 -5.45 -17.24
CA GLY A 55 -22.62 -5.08 -18.60
C GLY A 55 -21.93 -3.82 -19.15
N ALA A 56 -20.86 -3.35 -18.51
CA ALA A 56 -20.02 -2.27 -18.99
C ALA A 56 -18.94 -2.79 -19.94
N ALA A 57 -18.36 -1.91 -20.75
CA ALA A 57 -17.27 -2.31 -21.64
C ALA A 57 -16.04 -2.73 -20.81
N PRO A 58 -15.31 -3.80 -21.19
CA PRO A 58 -14.19 -4.31 -20.40
C PRO A 58 -13.04 -3.30 -20.22
N ASP A 59 -12.93 -2.36 -21.16
CA ASP A 59 -11.96 -1.28 -21.24
C ASP A 59 -12.50 0.06 -20.71
N ASP A 60 -13.74 0.10 -20.22
CA ASP A 60 -14.33 1.29 -19.61
C ASP A 60 -13.66 1.59 -18.26
N GLU A 61 -12.92 2.70 -18.20
CA GLU A 61 -12.24 3.11 -16.98
C GLU A 61 -13.17 3.82 -15.98
N ASP A 62 -14.33 4.29 -16.40
CA ASP A 62 -15.24 5.12 -15.60
C ASP A 62 -16.33 4.30 -14.91
N ALA A 63 -16.64 3.10 -15.41
CA ALA A 63 -17.65 2.22 -14.83
C ALA A 63 -17.34 1.79 -13.39
N THR A 64 -16.06 1.63 -13.04
CA THR A 64 -15.63 1.22 -11.70
C THR A 64 -14.41 2.00 -11.22
N TRP A 65 -14.54 2.62 -10.04
CA TRP A 65 -13.44 3.31 -9.39
C TRP A 65 -12.63 2.35 -8.51
N LEU A 66 -11.34 2.21 -8.81
CA LEU A 66 -10.40 1.40 -8.05
C LEU A 66 -9.33 2.31 -7.45
N TRP A 67 -9.21 2.28 -6.12
CA TRP A 67 -8.15 2.99 -5.42
C TRP A 67 -7.09 2.03 -4.90
N ASN A 68 -5.99 1.94 -5.63
CA ASN A 68 -4.88 1.07 -5.27
C ASN A 68 -3.77 1.84 -4.56
N ARG A 69 -3.40 1.37 -3.36
CA ARG A 69 -2.30 1.92 -2.56
C ARG A 69 -0.97 1.18 -2.74
N PHE A 70 -0.91 0.21 -3.64
CA PHE A 70 0.28 -0.61 -3.89
C PHE A 70 1.48 0.23 -4.31
N THR A 71 1.33 1.10 -5.31
CA THR A 71 2.42 1.97 -5.79
C THR A 71 2.97 2.86 -4.67
N GLN A 72 2.08 3.39 -3.82
CA GLN A 72 2.47 4.21 -2.67
C GLN A 72 3.21 3.37 -1.60
N ASN A 73 2.81 2.11 -1.40
CA ASN A 73 3.49 1.17 -0.51
C ASN A 73 4.90 0.80 -1.04
N LEU A 74 5.03 0.53 -2.34
CA LEU A 74 6.31 0.21 -2.96
C LEU A 74 7.32 1.36 -2.86
N GLN A 75 6.86 2.59 -3.13
CA GLN A 75 7.67 3.80 -2.96
C GLN A 75 8.11 4.00 -1.51
N MET A 76 7.19 3.82 -0.55
CA MET A 76 7.51 3.91 0.87
C MET A 76 8.54 2.86 1.29
N ASN A 77 8.38 1.61 0.87
CA ASN A 77 9.33 0.53 1.16
C ASN A 77 10.73 0.84 0.61
N THR A 78 10.79 1.36 -0.62
CA THR A 78 12.03 1.75 -1.27
C THR A 78 12.69 2.91 -0.54
N GLY A 79 11.94 3.97 -0.23
CA GLY A 79 12.43 5.13 0.53
C GLY A 79 12.95 4.75 1.92
N MET A 80 12.22 3.91 2.64
CA MET A 80 12.66 3.38 3.93
C MET A 80 13.92 2.53 3.82
N SER A 81 14.11 1.80 2.72
CA SER A 81 15.34 1.04 2.47
C SER A 81 16.55 1.96 2.30
N ILE A 82 16.40 3.03 1.53
CA ILE A 82 17.45 4.04 1.33
C ILE A 82 17.83 4.72 2.65
N ILE A 83 16.84 5.11 3.46
CA ILE A 83 17.08 5.70 4.78
C ILE A 83 17.86 4.74 5.68
N ARG A 84 17.45 3.47 5.73
CA ARG A 84 18.18 2.44 6.50
C ARG A 84 19.63 2.28 6.03
N LEU A 85 19.85 2.26 4.72
CA LEU A 85 21.21 2.20 4.16
C LEU A 85 22.05 3.41 4.56
N ALA A 86 21.48 4.62 4.48
CA ALA A 86 22.16 5.84 4.90
C ALA A 86 22.54 5.81 6.39
N LEU A 87 21.63 5.34 7.25
CA LEU A 87 21.90 5.18 8.69
C LEU A 87 23.05 4.19 8.95
N TRP A 88 23.10 3.07 8.21
CA TRP A 88 24.21 2.13 8.29
C TRP A 88 25.55 2.76 7.91
N ILE A 89 25.58 3.53 6.82
CA ILE A 89 26.79 4.22 6.36
C ILE A 89 27.29 5.21 7.42
N VAL A 90 26.39 6.05 7.95
CA VAL A 90 26.73 7.02 9.01
C VAL A 90 27.20 6.30 10.27
N GLY A 91 26.54 5.20 10.65
CA GLY A 91 26.93 4.38 11.80
C GLY A 91 28.34 3.81 11.65
N LEU A 92 28.69 3.29 10.47
CA LEU A 92 30.05 2.79 10.18
C LEU A 92 31.09 3.90 10.26
N PHE A 93 30.84 5.07 9.65
CA PHE A 93 31.79 6.19 9.71
C PHE A 93 31.98 6.71 11.14
N THR A 94 30.91 6.73 11.93
CA THR A 94 30.98 7.13 13.35
C THR A 94 31.84 6.15 14.14
N LEU A 95 31.66 4.84 13.92
CA LEU A 95 32.47 3.80 14.55
C LEU A 95 33.95 3.92 14.17
N LEU A 96 34.24 4.08 12.87
CA LEU A 96 35.61 4.23 12.36
C LEU A 96 36.29 5.50 12.89
N SER A 97 35.57 6.63 12.92
CA SER A 97 36.09 7.88 13.49
C SER A 97 36.44 7.74 14.97
N GLY A 98 35.65 6.97 15.73
CA GLY A 98 35.95 6.67 17.13
C GLY A 98 37.26 5.88 17.28
N ILE A 99 37.46 4.85 16.45
CA ILE A 99 38.70 4.03 16.47
C ILE A 99 39.93 4.89 16.16
N VAL A 100 39.86 5.72 15.13
CA VAL A 100 40.98 6.62 14.76
C VAL A 100 41.27 7.63 15.89
N GLY A 101 40.23 8.19 16.51
CA GLY A 101 40.38 9.14 17.61
C GLY A 101 41.09 8.55 18.82
N VAL A 102 40.72 7.33 19.24
CA VAL A 102 41.39 6.63 20.36
C VAL A 102 42.81 6.21 19.98
N SER A 103 43.02 5.76 18.73
CA SER A 103 44.35 5.32 18.26
C SER A 103 45.38 6.47 18.27
N ASN A 104 44.95 7.70 18.01
CA ASN A 104 45.82 8.87 18.06
C ASN A 104 46.26 9.24 19.49
N ILE A 105 45.39 9.00 20.48
CA ILE A 105 45.72 9.21 21.91
C ILE A 105 46.62 8.09 22.45
N MET A 106 46.54 6.87 21.92
CA MET A 106 47.41 5.75 22.33
C MET A 106 48.84 5.78 21.76
N LEU A 107 49.07 6.46 20.63
CA LEU A 107 50.36 6.48 19.93
C LEU A 107 51.25 7.68 20.28
N ILE A 108 50.72 8.71 20.94
CA ILE A 108 51.49 9.86 21.47
C ILE A 108 52.00 9.55 22.87
#